data_AF-A0A1D2MFQ2-F1
#
_entry.id   AF-A0A1D2MFQ2-F1
#
_cell.length_a   1.000
_cell.length_b   1.000
_cell.length_c   1.000
_cell.angle_alpha   90.00
_cell.angle_beta   90.00
_cell.angle_gamma   90.00
#
_symmetry.space_group_name_H-M   'P 1'
#
loop_
_entity.id
_entity.type
_entity.pdbx_description
1 polymer ?
#
loop_
_entity_poly.entity_id
_entity_poly.type
_entity_poly.pdbx_seq_one_letter_code
_entity_poly.pdbx_strand_id
1 'polypeptide(L)'
;NHPASNLLNRDTYRKWKCKEAGEKEAFVILKFDQAVNFNCVDIGNDGSALVEVFVARSGSGEPQYEVLLSSTAFMSPLDSREGKNSGGVKSFSLNYLCKPIAAQKWDLVKILVSQPFNRHVQYGLTFIKFTAAPDPNEPKKIGIFALRKPLGGVDSDDDDD
;
A
#
# COMPACT_ATOMS: atom_id res chain seq x y z
N ASN A 1 4.66 16.74 14.96
CA ASN A 1 4.65 17.26 13.58
C ASN A 1 4.65 16.22 12.46
N HIS A 2 4.40 14.93 12.72
CA HIS A 2 4.31 13.89 11.68
C HIS A 2 3.18 12.88 11.95
N PRO A 3 1.90 13.32 12.02
CA PRO A 3 0.79 12.43 12.39
C PRO A 3 0.53 11.34 11.34
N ALA A 4 -0.08 10.24 11.79
CA ALA A 4 -0.50 9.13 10.93
C ALA A 4 -1.44 9.55 9.79
N SER A 5 -2.25 10.60 10.01
CA SER A 5 -3.15 11.16 9.00
C SER A 5 -2.43 11.67 7.75
N ASN A 6 -1.12 11.93 7.81
CA ASN A 6 -0.32 12.29 6.64
C ASN A 6 -0.28 11.15 5.59
N LEU A 7 -0.45 9.89 6.01
CA LEU A 7 -0.48 8.75 5.08
C LEU A 7 -1.74 8.71 4.22
N LEU A 8 -2.80 9.44 4.59
CA LEU A 8 -4.06 9.49 3.84
C LEU A 8 -3.98 10.40 2.61
N ASN A 9 -3.03 11.34 2.56
CA ASN A 9 -2.91 12.30 1.48
C ASN A 9 -1.51 12.28 0.85
N ARG A 10 -1.43 11.64 -0.32
CA ARG A 10 -0.18 11.43 -1.08
C ARG A 10 0.38 12.70 -1.72
N ASP A 11 -0.45 13.73 -1.92
CA ASP A 11 -0.04 14.97 -2.58
C ASP A 11 0.67 15.93 -1.61
N THR A 12 0.60 15.62 -0.32
CA THR A 12 1.40 16.31 0.67
C THR A 12 2.72 15.56 0.80
N TYR A 13 3.86 16.22 0.57
CA TYR A 13 5.21 15.68 0.86
C TYR A 13 5.45 15.40 2.37
N ARG A 14 4.37 15.21 3.13
CA ARG A 14 4.32 14.98 4.56
C ARG A 14 4.49 13.51 4.85
N LYS A 15 5.17 13.22 5.96
CA LYS A 15 5.55 11.87 6.38
C LYS A 15 4.88 11.54 7.70
N TRP A 16 4.69 10.27 7.97
CA TRP A 16 4.37 9.77 9.30
C TRP A 16 5.65 9.30 10.00
N LYS A 17 5.80 9.65 11.28
CA LYS A 17 6.90 9.18 12.13
C LYS A 17 6.37 8.75 13.49
N CYS A 18 7.12 7.88 14.16
CA CYS A 18 6.95 7.56 15.57
C CYS A 18 7.03 8.83 16.44
N LYS A 19 6.42 8.77 17.63
CA LYS A 19 6.26 9.96 18.49
C LYS A 19 7.59 10.37 19.09
N GLU A 20 8.38 9.41 19.55
CA GLU A 20 9.65 9.58 20.22
C GLU A 20 10.78 8.92 19.42
N ALA A 21 11.98 9.48 19.52
CA ALA A 21 13.16 8.88 18.93
C ALA A 21 13.52 7.61 19.70
N GLY A 22 13.84 6.53 18.98
CA GLY A 22 14.26 5.28 19.61
C GLY A 22 13.15 4.35 20.11
N GLU A 23 11.89 4.62 19.76
CA GLU A 23 10.82 3.64 19.90
C GLU A 23 11.25 2.33 19.21
N LYS A 24 11.08 1.18 19.88
CA LYS A 24 11.47 -0.11 19.29
C LYS A 24 10.60 -0.45 18.08
N GLU A 25 9.31 -0.17 18.21
CA GLU A 25 8.28 -0.43 17.22
C GLU A 25 7.24 0.68 17.30
N ALA A 26 6.65 1.02 16.16
CA ALA A 26 5.50 1.90 16.06
C ALA A 26 4.52 1.31 15.05
N PHE A 27 3.22 1.59 15.22
CA PHE A 27 2.23 1.14 14.26
C PHE A 27 1.16 2.19 13.98
N VAL A 28 0.52 2.05 12.83
CA VAL A 28 -0.69 2.79 12.45
C VAL A 28 -1.74 1.81 11.96
N ILE A 29 -3.00 2.15 12.23
CA ILE A 29 -4.15 1.40 11.72
C ILE A 29 -4.90 2.33 10.78
N LEU A 30 -5.06 1.91 9.54
CA LEU A 30 -5.85 2.57 8.52
C LEU A 30 -7.17 1.82 8.36
N LYS A 31 -8.27 2.56 8.31
CA LYS A 31 -9.60 2.02 8.04
C LYS A 31 -10.03 2.45 6.62
N PHE A 32 -10.41 1.48 5.81
CA PHE A 32 -11.01 1.70 4.50
C PHE A 32 -12.52 1.94 4.65
N ASP A 33 -13.09 2.74 3.76
CA ASP A 33 -14.54 2.98 3.73
C ASP A 33 -15.33 1.72 3.39
N GLN A 34 -14.73 0.81 2.63
CA GLN A 34 -15.29 -0.47 2.23
C GLN A 34 -14.24 -1.57 2.34
N ALA A 35 -14.69 -2.80 2.60
CA ALA A 35 -13.80 -3.95 2.63
C ALA A 35 -13.32 -4.29 1.21
N VAL A 36 -12.00 -4.29 1.01
CA VAL A 36 -11.34 -4.52 -0.29
C VAL A 36 -10.37 -5.68 -0.19
N ASN A 37 -10.12 -6.33 -1.32
CA ASN A 37 -8.99 -7.26 -1.46
C ASN A 37 -7.76 -6.48 -1.95
N PHE A 38 -6.56 -7.07 -1.82
CA PHE A 38 -5.31 -6.38 -2.13
C PHE A 38 -4.52 -7.15 -3.19
N ASN A 39 -4.12 -6.46 -4.26
CA ASN A 39 -3.27 -7.04 -5.31
C ASN A 39 -1.85 -6.48 -5.29
N CYS A 40 -1.69 -5.23 -4.85
CA CYS A 40 -0.39 -4.60 -4.71
C CYS A 40 -0.36 -3.66 -3.49
N VAL A 41 0.78 -3.61 -2.81
CA VAL A 41 1.07 -2.65 -1.74
C VAL A 41 2.37 -1.92 -2.08
N ASP A 42 2.32 -0.60 -2.23
CA ASP A 42 3.50 0.24 -2.40
C ASP A 42 3.81 0.95 -1.09
N ILE A 43 5.05 0.85 -0.61
CA ILE A 43 5.48 1.43 0.67
C ILE A 43 6.70 2.32 0.41
N GLY A 44 6.58 3.60 0.76
CA GLY A 44 7.69 4.52 0.83
C GLY A 44 8.23 4.60 2.25
N ASN A 45 9.50 4.24 2.44
CA ASN A 45 10.14 4.27 3.75
C ASN A 45 10.55 5.68 4.17
N ASP A 46 10.65 5.91 5.48
CA ASP A 46 11.34 7.04 6.09
C ASP A 46 12.13 6.58 7.33
N GLY A 47 13.20 5.83 7.09
CA GLY A 47 14.13 5.41 8.15
C GLY A 47 13.72 4.18 8.95
N SER A 48 12.66 3.47 8.57
CA SER A 48 12.29 2.17 9.18
C SER A 48 13.20 1.06 8.66
N ALA A 49 13.66 0.17 9.53
CA ALA A 49 14.48 -0.98 9.12
C ALA A 49 13.60 -2.13 8.62
N LEU A 50 12.54 -2.46 9.36
CA LEU A 50 11.60 -3.52 9.02
C LEU A 50 10.19 -2.94 8.95
N VAL A 51 9.38 -3.47 8.04
CA VAL A 51 7.96 -3.13 7.91
C VAL A 51 7.14 -4.41 7.75
N GLU A 52 6.03 -4.48 8.48
CA GLU A 52 5.05 -5.56 8.47
C GLU A 52 3.66 -4.99 8.22
N VAL A 53 2.84 -5.71 7.46
CA VAL A 53 1.46 -5.30 7.16
C VAL A 53 0.51 -6.42 7.55
N PHE A 54 -0.45 -6.08 8.38
CA PHE A 54 -1.52 -6.93 8.85
C PHE A 54 -2.87 -6.40 8.40
N VAL A 55 -3.83 -7.29 8.20
CA VAL A 55 -5.20 -6.97 7.83
C VAL A 55 -6.16 -7.55 8.84
N ALA A 56 -7.29 -6.88 9.05
CA ALA A 56 -8.37 -7.37 9.89
C ALA A 56 -9.72 -6.89 9.35
N ARG A 57 -10.81 -7.48 9.86
CA ARG A 57 -12.17 -7.00 9.62
C ARG A 57 -12.63 -6.17 10.80
N SER A 58 -13.24 -5.02 10.55
CA SER A 58 -13.95 -4.27 11.58
C SER A 58 -15.26 -5.00 11.91
N GLY A 59 -15.57 -5.10 13.19
CA GLY A 59 -16.73 -5.82 13.71
C GLY A 59 -17.01 -5.41 15.14
N SER A 60 -17.94 -6.10 15.81
CA SER A 60 -18.32 -5.80 17.19
C SER A 60 -17.30 -6.26 18.24
N GLY A 61 -16.35 -7.12 17.86
CA GLY A 61 -15.29 -7.64 18.74
C GLY A 61 -13.91 -7.05 18.44
N GLU A 62 -12.90 -7.55 19.16
CA GLU A 62 -11.50 -7.19 18.91
C GLU A 62 -11.06 -7.68 17.51
N PRO A 63 -10.48 -6.81 16.67
CA PRO A 63 -10.03 -7.20 15.34
C PRO A 63 -8.95 -8.28 15.41
N GLN A 64 -9.19 -9.40 14.73
CA GLN A 64 -8.21 -10.47 14.53
C GLN A 64 -7.30 -10.08 13.35
N TYR A 65 -6.03 -9.81 13.63
CA TYR A 65 -5.06 -9.39 12.62
C TYR A 65 -4.37 -10.59 11.98
N GLU A 66 -4.41 -10.65 10.66
CA GLU A 66 -3.75 -11.66 9.82
C GLU A 66 -2.62 -11.03 9.01
N VAL A 67 -1.52 -11.76 8.81
CA VAL A 67 -0.34 -11.26 8.09
C VAL A 67 -0.63 -11.17 6.59
N LEU A 68 -0.63 -9.95 6.05
CA LEU A 68 -0.70 -9.71 4.60
C LEU A 68 0.70 -9.67 3.99
N LEU A 69 1.62 -8.94 4.61
CA LEU A 69 3.03 -8.84 4.24
C LEU A 69 3.90 -9.14 5.45
N SER A 70 4.67 -10.22 5.37
CA SER A 70 5.65 -10.61 6.39
C SER A 70 6.76 -9.57 6.55
N SER A 71 7.48 -9.66 7.67
CA SER A 71 8.55 -8.72 8.02
C SER A 71 9.57 -8.56 6.89
N THR A 72 9.56 -7.38 6.30
CA THR A 72 10.38 -7.05 5.15
C THR A 72 11.38 -5.97 5.50
N ALA A 73 12.66 -6.23 5.22
CA ALA A 73 13.72 -5.26 5.43
C ALA A 73 13.69 -4.14 4.38
N PHE A 74 13.68 -2.89 4.83
CA PHE A 74 13.83 -1.69 4.00
C PHE A 74 15.22 -1.06 4.12
N MET A 75 15.90 -1.27 5.24
CA MET A 75 17.28 -0.84 5.46
C MET A 75 18.13 -2.00 5.97
N SER A 76 19.39 -2.05 5.57
CA SER A 76 20.35 -2.96 6.21
C SER A 76 20.70 -2.47 7.62
N PRO A 77 21.27 -3.32 8.50
CA PRO A 77 21.76 -2.87 9.80
C PRO A 77 22.82 -1.76 9.70
N LEU A 78 23.65 -1.78 8.65
CA LEU A 78 24.67 -0.75 8.42
C LEU A 78 24.02 0.57 8.02
N ASP A 79 23.15 0.55 7.00
CA ASP A 79 22.41 1.74 6.56
C ASP A 79 21.60 2.36 7.69
N SER A 80 21.00 1.53 8.54
CA SER A 80 20.21 1.97 9.69
C SER A 80 21.05 2.72 10.73
N ARG A 81 22.25 2.21 11.06
CA ARG A 81 23.18 2.86 11.99
C ARG A 81 23.72 4.18 11.43
N GLU A 82 24.02 4.22 10.13
CA GLU A 82 24.57 5.41 9.47
C GLU A 82 23.50 6.41 9.02
N GLY A 83 22.22 6.04 9.03
CA GLY A 83 21.12 6.87 8.55
C GLY A 83 21.08 7.08 7.04
N LYS A 84 21.74 6.20 6.27
CA LYS A 84 21.79 6.26 4.79
C LYS A 84 20.61 5.50 4.17
N ASN A 85 20.24 5.83 2.94
CA ASN A 85 19.22 5.10 2.16
C ASN A 85 17.84 4.97 2.87
N SER A 86 17.48 5.94 3.71
CA SER A 86 16.27 5.90 4.54
C SER A 86 14.96 6.11 3.75
N GLY A 87 15.01 6.62 2.52
CA GLY A 87 13.85 7.03 1.72
C GLY A 87 13.45 6.07 0.59
N GLY A 88 13.88 4.80 0.62
CA GLY A 88 13.59 3.84 -0.44
C GLY A 88 12.11 3.47 -0.55
N VAL A 89 11.63 3.26 -1.78
CA VAL A 89 10.28 2.74 -2.06
C VAL A 89 10.38 1.27 -2.45
N LYS A 90 9.50 0.43 -1.91
CA LYS A 90 9.31 -0.96 -2.34
C LYS A 90 7.86 -1.19 -2.73
N SER A 91 7.68 -1.90 -3.84
CA SER A 91 6.38 -2.32 -4.36
C SER A 91 6.24 -3.83 -4.19
N PHE A 92 5.13 -4.26 -3.58
CA PHE A 92 4.84 -5.65 -3.29
C PHE A 92 3.63 -6.07 -4.09
N SER A 93 3.88 -6.74 -5.22
CA SER A 93 2.84 -7.42 -5.99
C SER A 93 2.34 -8.67 -5.25
N LEU A 94 1.24 -9.26 -5.73
CA LEU A 94 0.59 -10.43 -5.13
C LEU A 94 1.52 -11.62 -4.83
N ASN A 95 2.67 -11.73 -5.49
CA ASN A 95 3.66 -12.78 -5.22
C ASN A 95 4.40 -12.61 -3.88
N TYR A 96 4.45 -11.39 -3.34
CA TYR A 96 5.06 -11.08 -2.06
C TYR A 96 4.04 -11.05 -0.91
N LEU A 97 2.74 -11.01 -1.25
CA LEU A 97 1.66 -11.00 -0.28
C LEU A 97 1.21 -12.43 0.04
N CYS A 98 0.64 -12.62 1.23
CA CYS A 98 0.02 -13.88 1.59
C CYS A 98 -1.26 -14.09 0.75
N LYS A 99 -1.17 -14.87 -0.33
CA LYS A 99 -2.24 -15.02 -1.34
C LYS A 99 -3.63 -15.36 -0.76
N PRO A 100 -3.79 -16.31 0.18
CA PRO A 100 -5.10 -16.63 0.75
C PRO A 100 -5.72 -15.46 1.54
N ILE A 101 -4.87 -14.62 2.13
CA ILE A 101 -5.27 -13.43 2.88
C ILE A 101 -5.57 -12.29 1.91
N ALA A 102 -4.69 -12.05 0.94
CA ALA A 102 -4.82 -11.02 -0.08
C ALA A 102 -6.08 -11.17 -0.96
N ALA A 103 -6.56 -12.41 -1.18
CA ALA A 103 -7.77 -12.70 -1.94
C ALA A 103 -9.07 -12.35 -1.20
N GLN A 104 -9.04 -12.28 0.13
CA GLN A 104 -10.18 -11.93 0.96
C GLN A 104 -10.37 -10.41 1.06
N LYS A 105 -11.58 -9.99 1.45
CA LYS A 105 -11.90 -8.57 1.69
C LYS A 105 -11.64 -8.17 3.14
N TRP A 106 -10.97 -7.03 3.32
CA TRP A 106 -10.57 -6.43 4.60
C TRP A 106 -10.78 -4.92 4.59
N ASP A 107 -11.08 -4.35 5.74
CA ASP A 107 -11.33 -2.91 5.91
C ASP A 107 -10.42 -2.27 6.96
N LEU A 108 -9.68 -3.06 7.76
CA LEU A 108 -8.65 -2.57 8.66
C LEU A 108 -7.28 -3.05 8.20
N VAL A 109 -6.32 -2.14 8.18
CA VAL A 109 -4.93 -2.45 7.87
C VAL A 109 -4.02 -1.86 8.93
N LYS A 110 -3.25 -2.72 9.59
CA LYS A 110 -2.23 -2.31 10.56
C LYS A 110 -0.86 -2.40 9.91
N ILE A 111 -0.12 -1.31 9.95
CA ILE A 111 1.27 -1.24 9.48
C ILE A 111 2.16 -1.09 10.70
N LEU A 112 3.02 -2.07 10.92
CA LEU A 112 4.01 -2.07 11.98
C LEU A 112 5.37 -1.74 11.36
N VAL A 113 6.07 -0.78 11.94
CA VAL A 113 7.42 -0.39 11.56
C VAL A 113 8.35 -0.53 12.74
N SER A 114 9.59 -0.96 12.50
CA SER A 114 10.60 -1.06 13.55
C SER A 114 11.97 -0.59 13.08
N GLN A 115 12.77 -0.08 14.02
CA GLN A 115 14.13 0.37 13.79
C GLN A 115 15.05 -0.09 14.94
N PRO A 116 15.37 -1.38 15.03
CA PRO A 116 16.13 -1.93 16.15
C PRO A 116 17.61 -1.51 16.15
N PHE A 117 18.14 -1.05 15.01
CA PHE A 117 19.56 -0.78 14.81
C PHE A 117 19.94 0.68 15.09
N ASN A 118 18.96 1.58 15.22
CA ASN A 118 19.21 2.99 15.52
C ASN A 118 18.15 3.55 16.48
N ARG A 119 18.52 3.65 17.76
CA ARG A 119 17.62 4.10 18.83
C ARG A 119 17.62 5.61 19.07
N HIS A 120 18.24 6.38 18.19
CA HIS A 120 18.40 7.83 18.38
C HIS A 120 17.60 8.64 17.35
N VAL A 121 16.85 7.97 16.47
CA VAL A 121 16.11 8.60 15.38
C VAL A 121 14.62 8.36 15.50
N GLN A 122 13.85 9.32 15.00
CA GLN A 122 12.45 9.09 14.65
C GLN A 122 12.38 8.52 13.24
N TYR A 123 11.57 7.49 13.07
CA TYR A 123 11.39 6.78 11.82
C TYR A 123 9.91 6.56 11.53
N GLY A 124 9.59 6.18 10.31
CA GLY A 124 8.24 5.84 9.89
C GLY A 124 8.18 5.65 8.39
N LEU A 125 7.15 6.22 7.77
CA LEU A 125 6.86 6.05 6.35
C LEU A 125 6.60 7.39 5.67
N THR A 126 7.01 7.49 4.42
CA THR A 126 6.63 8.61 3.54
C THR A 126 5.21 8.44 3.03
N PHE A 127 4.88 7.25 2.50
CA PHE A 127 3.52 6.91 2.06
C PHE A 127 3.29 5.41 2.10
N ILE A 128 2.01 5.03 2.07
CA ILE A 128 1.60 3.68 1.74
C ILE A 128 0.43 3.74 0.76
N LYS A 129 0.42 2.85 -0.23
CA LYS A 129 -0.65 2.76 -1.23
C LYS A 129 -1.08 1.31 -1.38
N PHE A 130 -2.37 1.09 -1.29
CA PHE A 130 -2.99 -0.20 -1.56
C PHE A 130 -3.67 -0.14 -2.93
N THR A 131 -3.45 -1.16 -3.75
CA THR A 131 -4.15 -1.34 -5.02
C THR A 131 -5.02 -2.58 -4.91
N ALA A 132 -6.34 -2.39 -5.04
CA ALA A 132 -7.29 -3.50 -5.04
C ALA A 132 -7.18 -4.34 -6.31
N ALA A 133 -7.75 -5.54 -6.29
CA ALA A 133 -7.90 -6.29 -7.54
C ALA A 133 -8.88 -5.55 -8.46
N PRO A 134 -8.63 -5.51 -9.79
CA PRO A 134 -9.60 -4.95 -10.72
C PRO A 134 -10.91 -5.72 -10.62
N ASP A 135 -12.03 -5.03 -10.38
CA ASP A 135 -13.35 -5.63 -10.44
C ASP A 135 -13.63 -6.00 -11.91
N PRO A 136 -14.02 -7.26 -12.23
CA PRO A 136 -14.37 -7.64 -13.59
C PRO A 136 -15.52 -6.80 -14.18
N ASN A 137 -16.35 -6.17 -13.35
CA ASN A 137 -17.46 -5.33 -13.76
C ASN A 137 -17.11 -3.83 -13.81
N GLU A 138 -15.92 -3.41 -13.39
CA GLU A 138 -15.51 -2.01 -13.49
C GLU A 138 -14.82 -1.75 -14.84
N PRO A 139 -15.29 -0.77 -15.63
CA PRO A 139 -14.66 -0.47 -16.91
C PRO A 139 -13.21 -0.03 -16.67
N LYS A 140 -12.25 -0.77 -17.25
CA LYS A 140 -10.83 -0.45 -17.20
C LYS A 140 -10.61 0.95 -17.77
N LYS A 141 -10.50 1.96 -16.90
CA LYS A 141 -10.01 3.30 -17.27
C LYS A 141 -8.51 3.21 -17.50
N ILE A 142 -8.13 2.66 -18.65
CA ILE A 142 -6.85 2.97 -19.26
C ILE A 142 -6.93 4.46 -19.62
N GLY A 143 -5.88 5.24 -19.33
CA GLY A 143 -5.87 6.69 -19.51
C GLY A 143 -6.27 7.17 -20.92
N ILE A 144 -6.24 8.49 -21.11
CA ILE A 144 -6.87 9.30 -22.19
C ILE A 144 -6.69 8.81 -23.67
N PHE A 145 -5.94 7.76 -23.94
CA PHE A 145 -5.85 7.15 -25.26
C PHE A 145 -7.02 6.17 -25.49
N ALA A 146 -8.13 6.71 -25.99
CA ALA A 146 -9.18 5.90 -26.60
C ALA A 146 -8.65 5.23 -27.88
N LEU A 147 -8.40 3.93 -27.83
CA LEU A 147 -8.26 3.09 -29.03
C LEU A 147 -9.60 3.16 -29.78
N ARG A 148 -9.64 3.94 -30.86
CA ARG A 148 -10.76 3.91 -31.80
C ARG A 148 -10.87 2.48 -32.32
N LYS A 149 -12.01 1.84 -32.07
CA LYS A 149 -12.39 0.61 -32.77
C LYS A 149 -12.39 0.95 -34.27
N PRO A 150 -11.73 0.19 -35.15
CA PRO A 150 -11.90 0.40 -36.58
C PRO A 150 -13.39 0.29 -36.88
N LEU A 151 -13.96 1.32 -37.51
CA LEU A 151 -15.31 1.29 -38.04
C LEU A 151 -15.38 0.07 -38.96
N GLY A 152 -16.20 -0.91 -38.57
CA GLY A 152 -16.61 -1.96 -39.49
C GLY A 152 -17.32 -1.29 -40.64
N GLY A 153 -16.76 -1.43 -41.84
CA GLY A 153 -17.46 -1.10 -43.07
C GLY A 153 -18.66 -2.02 -43.17
N VAL A 154 -19.85 -1.46 -42.97
CA VAL A 154 -21.11 -2.00 -43.44
C VAL A 154 -21.60 -0.96 -44.43
N ASP A 155 -21.32 -1.18 -45.71
CA ASP A 155 -22.16 -0.65 -46.77
C ASP A 155 -22.88 -1.88 -47.34
N SER A 156 -24.08 -2.10 -46.82
CA SER A 156 -25.14 -2.81 -47.51
C SER A 156 -26.08 -1.78 -48.15
N ASP A 157 -26.69 -2.18 -49.26
CA ASP A 157 -27.88 -1.64 -49.96
C ASP A 157 -27.49 -1.48 -51.46
N ASP A 158 -27.75 -2.45 -52.36
CA ASP A 158 -29.06 -2.85 -52.91
C ASP A 158 -29.95 -1.63 -53.21
N ASP A 159 -29.92 -1.13 -54.45
CA ASP A 159 -31.08 -1.07 -55.37
C ASP A 159 -30.81 -0.20 -56.64
N ASP A 160 -31.38 -0.69 -57.75
CA ASP A 160 -31.83 -0.04 -59.00
C ASP A 160 -30.83 0.40 -60.12
N ASP A 161 -30.67 -0.47 -61.13
CA ASP A 161 -31.16 -0.26 -62.52
C ASP A 161 -31.08 -1.55 -63.39
#